data_AF-A0A382HAC8-F1
#
_entry.id   AF-A0A382HAC8-F1
#
_cell.length_a   1.000
_cell.length_b   1.000
_cell.length_c   1.000
_cell.angle_alpha   90.00
_cell.angle_beta   90.00
_cell.angle_gamma   90.00
#
_symmetry.space_group_name_H-M   'P 1'
#
loop_
_entity.id
_entity.type
_entity.pdbx_description
1 polymer ?
#
loop_
_entity_poly.entity_id
_entity_poly.type
_entity_poly.pdbx_seq_one_letter_code
_entity_poly.pdbx_strand_id
1 'polypeptide(L)'
;MVSQTIFVDAVYEPENNIVRIKYVDSSEMTRLVTLEILGMEKTFHKEFLQQSFVETVQINSTPQYGWATMPVTFTLDHEKFGKIGLKTEIHLSDEMKPRVIYSKI
;
A
#
# COMPACT_ATOMS: atom_id res chain seq x y z
N MET A 1 -12.81 10.45 9.16
CA MET A 1 -12.84 8.97 9.02
C MET A 1 -11.48 8.50 8.52
N VAL A 2 -11.10 7.23 8.67
CA VAL A 2 -9.77 6.74 8.19
C VAL A 2 -9.56 7.10 6.72
N SER A 3 -10.58 6.88 5.88
CA SER A 3 -10.56 7.20 4.43
C SER A 3 -10.44 8.68 4.06
N GLN A 4 -10.63 9.60 5.02
CA GLN A 4 -10.42 11.05 4.80
C GLN A 4 -9.06 11.52 5.32
N THR A 5 -8.41 10.72 6.15
CA THR A 5 -7.15 11.07 6.82
C THR A 5 -5.96 10.40 6.16
N ILE A 6 -6.14 9.14 5.76
CA ILE A 6 -5.10 8.27 5.23
C ILE A 6 -5.38 7.99 3.76
N PHE A 7 -4.38 8.24 2.93
CA PHE A 7 -4.37 7.94 1.52
C PHE A 7 -3.29 6.91 1.23
N VAL A 8 -3.66 5.86 0.48
CA VAL A 8 -2.71 4.87 -0.04
C VAL A 8 -2.94 4.65 -1.52
N ASP A 9 -1.88 4.32 -2.25
CA ASP A 9 -1.95 3.94 -3.67
C ASP A 9 -0.84 2.97 -4.05
N ALA A 10 -1.06 2.19 -5.11
CA ALA A 10 -0.05 1.31 -5.66
C ALA A 10 -0.17 1.27 -7.19
N VAL A 11 0.74 1.95 -7.88
CA VAL A 11 0.70 2.11 -9.34
C VAL A 11 1.83 1.31 -9.99
N TYR A 12 1.48 0.45 -10.94
CA TYR A 12 2.44 -0.29 -11.75
C TYR A 12 2.90 0.54 -12.95
N GLU A 13 4.22 0.63 -13.13
CA GLU A 13 4.87 1.26 -14.28
C GLU A 13 5.58 0.17 -15.12
N PRO A 14 4.95 -0.28 -16.24
CA PRO A 14 5.46 -1.41 -17.03
C PRO A 14 6.83 -1.17 -17.67
N GLU A 15 7.18 0.07 -17.96
CA GLU A 15 8.45 0.42 -18.63
C GLU A 15 9.67 -0.02 -17.83
N ASN A 16 9.57 -0.02 -16.50
CA ASN A 16 10.67 -0.34 -15.58
C ASN A 16 10.34 -1.53 -14.66
N ASN A 17 9.19 -2.20 -14.87
CA ASN A 17 8.63 -3.24 -14.00
C ASN A 17 8.65 -2.85 -12.51
N ILE A 18 8.23 -1.62 -12.20
CA ILE A 18 8.13 -1.14 -10.82
C ILE A 18 6.69 -0.92 -10.38
N VAL A 19 6.46 -1.12 -9.09
CA VAL A 19 5.27 -0.62 -8.41
C VAL A 19 5.69 0.55 -7.52
N ARG A 20 5.04 1.69 -7.70
CA ARG A 20 5.18 2.86 -6.85
C ARG A 20 4.05 2.89 -5.85
N ILE A 21 4.41 2.71 -4.59
CA ILE A 21 3.50 2.65 -3.47
C ILE A 21 3.54 3.98 -2.74
N LYS A 22 2.40 4.66 -2.66
CA LYS A 22 2.27 5.94 -1.97
C LYS A 22 1.49 5.77 -0.69
N TYR A 23 1.96 6.39 0.37
CA TYR A 23 1.27 6.49 1.65
C TYR A 23 1.31 7.95 2.12
N VAL A 24 0.18 8.46 2.61
CA VAL A 24 0.06 9.80 3.20
C VAL A 24 -0.94 9.75 4.36
N ASP A 25 -0.53 10.18 5.54
CA ASP A 25 -1.39 10.52 6.67
C ASP A 25 -1.38 12.04 6.89
N SER A 26 -2.50 12.67 6.53
CA SER A 26 -2.69 14.12 6.65
C SER A 26 -2.90 14.62 8.08
N SER A 27 -3.07 13.72 9.05
CA SER A 27 -3.15 14.09 10.47
C SER A 27 -1.81 14.07 11.19
N GLU A 28 -0.77 13.51 10.56
CA GLU A 28 0.56 13.32 11.13
C GLU A 28 0.58 12.47 12.44
N MET A 29 -0.45 11.65 12.65
CA MET A 29 -0.66 10.88 13.88
C MET A 29 -0.24 9.41 13.75
N THR A 30 0.37 9.02 12.62
CA THR A 30 0.91 7.68 12.43
C THR A 30 2.32 7.57 13.01
N ARG A 31 2.51 6.58 13.88
CA ARG A 31 3.78 6.27 14.55
C ARG A 31 4.60 5.24 13.79
N LEU A 32 3.93 4.25 13.21
CA LEU A 32 4.55 3.16 12.47
C LEU A 32 3.65 2.73 11.32
N VAL A 33 4.27 2.48 10.17
CA VAL A 33 3.65 1.84 9.01
C VAL A 33 4.45 0.59 8.67
N THR A 34 3.81 -0.56 8.67
CA THR A 34 4.33 -1.79 8.08
C THR A 34 3.70 -1.95 6.71
N LEU A 35 4.51 -1.93 5.65
CA LEU A 35 4.10 -2.12 4.26
C LEU A 35 4.48 -3.52 3.80
N GLU A 36 3.52 -4.23 3.20
CA GLU A 36 3.75 -5.55 2.62
C GLU A 36 3.12 -5.67 1.23
N ILE A 37 3.77 -6.46 0.36
CA ILE A 37 3.18 -6.94 -0.90
C ILE A 37 3.09 -8.46 -0.79
N LEU A 38 1.86 -8.96 -0.73
CA LEU A 38 1.58 -10.40 -0.61
C LEU A 38 1.59 -11.04 -2.00
N GLY A 39 1.84 -12.35 -2.08
CA GLY A 39 1.79 -13.10 -3.34
C GLY A 39 3.06 -13.00 -4.21
N MET A 40 4.09 -12.28 -3.76
CA MET A 40 5.43 -12.33 -4.33
C MET A 40 6.15 -13.63 -3.94
N GLU A 41 7.09 -14.12 -4.76
CA GLU A 41 7.93 -15.30 -4.42
C GLU A 41 8.63 -15.13 -3.06
N LYS A 42 9.15 -13.92 -2.83
CA LYS A 42 9.58 -13.45 -1.52
C LYS A 42 8.71 -12.26 -1.15
N THR A 43 7.95 -12.38 -0.08
CA THR A 43 7.11 -11.30 0.44
C THR A 43 7.95 -10.03 0.64
N PHE A 44 7.51 -8.94 0.02
CA PHE A 44 8.06 -7.63 0.34
C PHE A 44 7.52 -7.19 1.69
N HIS A 45 8.40 -6.72 2.57
CA HIS A 45 8.07 -6.23 3.90
C HIS A 45 9.01 -5.09 4.26
N LYS A 46 8.46 -3.94 4.69
CA LYS A 46 9.25 -2.79 5.12
C LYS A 46 8.49 -1.95 6.14
N GLU A 47 9.21 -1.39 7.10
CA GLU A 47 8.65 -0.50 8.12
C GLU A 47 9.08 0.95 7.89
N PHE A 48 8.18 1.89 8.22
CA PHE A 48 8.40 3.33 8.12
C PHE A 48 7.93 4.03 9.40
N LEU A 49 8.75 4.96 9.90
CA LEU A 49 8.42 5.88 11.00
C LEU A 49 8.07 7.27 10.47
N GLN A 50 7.47 7.33 9.27
CA GLN A 50 7.17 8.56 8.54
C GLN A 50 5.67 8.67 8.26
N GLN A 51 5.16 9.89 8.26
CA GLN A 51 3.73 10.18 8.02
C GLN A 51 3.39 10.18 6.52
N SER A 52 4.40 10.18 5.64
CA SER A 52 4.21 10.11 4.19
C SER A 52 5.46 9.56 3.53
N PHE A 53 5.28 8.71 2.52
CA PHE A 53 6.38 8.19 1.71
C PHE A 53 5.92 7.74 0.32
N VAL A 54 6.90 7.60 -0.58
CA VAL A 54 6.76 6.86 -1.83
C VAL A 54 7.83 5.78 -1.83
N GLU A 55 7.40 4.52 -1.90
CA GLU A 55 8.29 3.36 -1.99
C GLU A 55 8.22 2.79 -3.41
N THR A 56 9.37 2.48 -3.99
CA THR A 56 9.46 1.83 -5.30
C THR A 56 9.89 0.39 -5.12
N VAL A 57 9.08 -0.55 -5.58
CA VAL A 57 9.35 -1.98 -5.49
C VAL A 57 9.49 -2.57 -6.89
N GLN A 58 10.60 -3.27 -7.14
CA GLN A 58 10.81 -4.03 -8.38
C GLN A 58 9.95 -5.30 -8.37
N ILE A 59 9.27 -5.56 -9.47
CA ILE A 59 8.44 -6.75 -9.68
C ILE A 59 9.07 -7.62 -10.77
N ASN A 60 9.22 -8.91 -10.50
CA ASN A 60 9.84 -9.85 -11.45
C ASN A 60 8.94 -10.07 -12.69
N SER A 61 7.63 -10.15 -12.47
CA SER A 61 6.64 -10.38 -13.52
C SER A 61 5.25 -9.96 -13.06
N THR A 62 4.38 -9.60 -14.01
CA THR A 62 2.96 -9.38 -13.71
C THR A 62 2.27 -10.70 -13.31
N PRO A 63 1.34 -10.69 -12.32
CA PRO A 63 0.64 -11.90 -11.91
C PRO A 63 -0.27 -12.45 -13.02
N GLN A 64 -0.22 -13.76 -13.27
CA GLN A 64 -1.04 -14.42 -14.30
C GLN A 64 -2.55 -14.21 -14.10
N TYR A 65 -3.01 -14.16 -12.85
CA TYR A 65 -4.42 -14.01 -12.47
C TYR A 65 -4.79 -12.57 -12.05
N GLY A 66 -3.95 -11.59 -12.42
CA GLY A 66 -4.17 -10.18 -12.16
C GLY A 66 -3.74 -9.70 -10.77
N TRP A 67 -3.71 -8.38 -10.59
CA TRP A 67 -3.18 -7.73 -9.39
C TRP A 67 -3.95 -8.03 -8.10
N ALA A 68 -5.20 -8.47 -8.19
CA ALA A 68 -5.99 -8.90 -7.04
C ALA A 68 -5.34 -10.08 -6.28
N THR A 69 -4.51 -10.89 -6.96
CA THR A 69 -3.76 -11.99 -6.31
C THR A 69 -2.46 -11.54 -5.65
N MET A 70 -2.04 -10.29 -5.87
CA MET A 70 -0.82 -9.72 -5.32
C MET A 70 -1.08 -8.36 -4.63
N PRO A 71 -1.90 -8.34 -3.56
CA PRO A 71 -2.36 -7.10 -2.95
C PRO A 71 -1.27 -6.40 -2.13
N VAL A 72 -1.43 -5.09 -1.98
CA VAL A 72 -0.61 -4.24 -1.11
C VAL A 72 -1.34 -4.02 0.20
N THR A 73 -0.68 -4.32 1.31
CA THR A 73 -1.24 -4.17 2.66
C THR A 73 -0.41 -3.22 3.50
N PHE A 74 -1.10 -2.45 4.34
CA PHE A 74 -0.48 -1.56 5.33
C PHE A 74 -1.04 -1.90 6.70
N THR A 75 -0.16 -2.06 7.68
CA THR A 75 -0.53 -2.09 9.10
C THR A 75 -0.03 -0.80 9.74
N LEU A 76 -0.92 -0.03 10.36
CA LEU A 76 -0.59 1.25 10.94
C LEU A 76 -0.74 1.19 12.46
N ASP A 77 0.22 1.80 13.16
CA ASP A 77 0.05 2.22 14.54
C ASP A 77 -0.26 3.72 14.54
N HIS A 78 -1.53 4.09 14.76
CA HIS A 78 -2.02 5.47 14.62
C HIS A 78 -2.64 5.97 15.92
N GLU A 79 -2.27 7.17 16.38
CA GLU A 79 -2.66 7.67 17.70
C GLU A 79 -4.18 7.78 17.88
N LYS A 80 -4.86 8.31 16.86
CA LYS A 80 -6.33 8.44 16.86
C LYS A 80 -7.09 7.15 16.56
N PHE A 81 -6.60 6.31 15.64
CA PHE A 81 -7.36 5.16 15.13
C PHE A 81 -6.96 3.83 15.77
N GLY A 82 -5.89 3.81 16.58
CA GLY A 82 -5.28 2.60 17.11
C GLY A 82 -4.53 1.83 16.02
N LYS A 83 -4.43 0.51 16.20
CA LYS A 83 -3.87 -0.38 15.20
C LYS A 83 -4.93 -0.69 14.13
N ILE A 84 -4.61 -0.36 12.88
CA ILE A 84 -5.52 -0.55 11.74
C ILE A 84 -4.80 -1.16 10.55
N GLY A 85 -5.54 -1.96 9.77
CA GLY A 85 -5.10 -2.56 8.52
C GLY A 85 -5.74 -1.86 7.33
N LEU A 86 -4.95 -1.67 6.27
CA LEU A 86 -5.41 -1.20 4.98
C LEU A 86 -5.00 -2.21 3.91
N LYS A 87 -5.86 -2.42 2.91
CA LYS A 87 -5.57 -3.25 1.75
C LYS A 87 -6.04 -2.55 0.48
N THR A 88 -5.17 -2.54 -0.53
CA THR A 88 -5.48 -2.09 -1.89
C THR A 88 -4.85 -3.04 -2.91
N GLU A 89 -5.24 -2.88 -4.17
CA GLU A 89 -4.68 -3.61 -5.30
C GLU A 89 -3.72 -2.71 -6.08
N ILE A 90 -2.80 -3.34 -6.82
CA ILE A 90 -1.93 -2.65 -7.79
C ILE A 90 -2.77 -2.39 -9.04
N HIS A 91 -2.57 -1.24 -9.68
CA HIS A 91 -3.25 -0.89 -10.92
C HIS A 91 -2.32 -0.11 -11.86
N LEU A 92 -2.68 -0.01 -13.14
CA LEU A 92 -2.00 0.84 -14.10
C LEU A 92 -2.40 2.31 -13.93
N SER A 93 -1.55 3.24 -14.38
CA SER A 93 -1.79 4.69 -14.26
C SER A 93 -3.06 5.18 -14.95
N ASP A 94 -3.52 4.50 -15.99
CA ASP A 94 -4.73 4.81 -16.76
C ASP A 94 -5.98 4.06 -16.26
N GLU A 95 -5.84 3.17 -15.28
CA GLU A 95 -6.94 2.46 -14.65
C GLU A 95 -7.58 3.28 -13.52
N MET A 96 -8.86 2.99 -13.26
CA MET A 96 -9.53 3.54 -12.09
C MET A 96 -8.86 3.02 -10.82
N LYS A 97 -8.52 3.95 -9.93
CA LYS A 97 -7.94 3.63 -8.63
C LYS A 97 -8.78 2.58 -7.88
N PRO A 98 -8.17 1.47 -7.43
CA PRO A 98 -8.85 0.45 -6.65
C PRO A 98 -9.41 0.99 -5.33
N ARG A 99 -10.44 0.31 -4.82
CA ARG A 99 -10.97 0.60 -3.49
C ARG A 99 -9.94 0.24 -2.42
N VAL A 100 -9.89 1.05 -1.37
CA VAL A 100 -9.13 0.73 -0.15
C VAL A 100 -10.08 0.10 0.86
N ILE A 101 -9.71 -1.07 1.37
CA ILE A 101 -10.42 -1.75 2.45
C ILE A 101 -9.71 -1.42 3.75
N TYR A 102 -10.49 -1.09 4.80
CA TYR A 102 -9.99 -0.72 6.12
C TYR A 102 -10.50 -1.71 7.17
N SER A 103 -9.64 -2.13 8.09
CA SER A 103 -10.00 -3.02 9.19
C SER A 103 -9.36 -2.59 10.51
N LYS A 104 -10.02 -2.86 11.63
CA LYS A 104 -9.35 -2.86 12.95
C LYS A 104 -8.59 -4.18 13.11
N ILE A 105 -7.46 -4.14 13.80
CA ILE A 105 -6.61 -5.30 14.11
C ILE A 105 -6.65 -5.55 15.62
#